data_AF-A0A380KQ56-F1
#
_entry.id   AF-A0A380KQ56-F1
#
_cell.length_a   1.000
_cell.length_b   1.000
_cell.length_c   1.000
_cell.angle_alpha   90.00
_cell.angle_beta   90.00
_cell.angle_gamma   90.00
#
_symmetry.space_group_name_H-M   'P 1'
#
loop_
_entity.id
_entity.type
_entity.pdbx_description
1 polymer ?
#
loop_
_entity_poly.entity_id
_entity_poly.type
_entity_poly.pdbx_seq_one_letter_code
_entity_poly.pdbx_strand_id
1 'polypeptide(L)'
;MENLAKRLVDKSIEAFIMGLEIYNKPTIKYRIEGFSFFICNAWELMLKAHIINNDSEEAIYFKDSKDRTISLENAVETVFPDKHGSLRKTLSKLSNLETLALTL
;
A
#
# COMPACT_ATOMS: atom_id res chain seq x y z
N MET A 1 1.58 24.96 -3.11
CA MET A 1 2.21 23.71 -2.69
C MET A 1 1.31 22.57 -3.12
N GLU A 2 1.86 21.57 -3.78
CA GLU A 2 1.11 20.40 -4.25
C GLU A 2 0.62 19.61 -3.02
N ASN A 3 -0.67 19.23 -2.99
CA ASN A 3 -1.21 18.45 -1.88
C ASN A 3 -0.67 17.01 -1.97
N LEU A 4 0.21 16.63 -1.04
CA LEU A 4 0.88 15.31 -1.05
C LEU A 4 -0.14 14.17 -0.95
N ALA A 5 -1.13 14.29 -0.06
CA ALA A 5 -2.19 13.27 0.09
C ALA A 5 -2.94 13.02 -1.23
N LYS A 6 -3.28 14.08 -1.97
CA LYS A 6 -3.92 13.96 -3.29
C LYS A 6 -3.03 13.20 -4.27
N ARG A 7 -1.74 13.52 -4.34
CA ARG A 7 -0.80 12.82 -5.23
C ARG A 7 -0.66 11.34 -4.88
N LEU A 8 -0.67 11.00 -3.59
CA LEU A 8 -0.64 9.61 -3.14
C LEU A 8 -1.91 8.87 -3.56
N VAL A 9 -3.08 9.51 -3.49
CA VAL A 9 -4.35 8.95 -4.00
C VAL A 9 -4.29 8.74 -5.51
N ASP A 10 -3.84 9.74 -6.27
CA ASP A 10 -3.74 9.64 -7.73
C ASP A 10 -2.82 8.47 -8.14
N LYS A 11 -1.66 8.34 -7.49
CA LYS A 11 -0.74 7.20 -7.69
C LYS A 11 -1.31 5.86 -7.23
N SER A 12 -2.09 5.85 -6.14
CA SER A 12 -2.77 4.65 -5.66
C SER A 12 -3.73 4.11 -6.72
N ILE A 13 -4.50 5.00 -7.36
CA ILE A 13 -5.43 4.65 -8.43
C ILE A 13 -4.67 4.09 -9.64
N GLU A 14 -3.59 4.75 -10.07
CA GLU A 14 -2.74 4.26 -11.17
C GLU A 14 -2.16 2.87 -10.87
N ALA A 15 -1.63 2.68 -9.66
CA ALA A 15 -1.09 1.38 -9.23
C ALA A 15 -2.17 0.30 -9.22
N PHE A 16 -3.38 0.62 -8.75
CA PHE A 16 -4.50 -0.33 -8.74
C PHE A 16 -4.88 -0.76 -10.16
N ILE A 17 -5.01 0.20 -11.09
CA ILE A 17 -5.32 -0.07 -12.49
C ILE A 17 -4.22 -0.93 -13.14
N MET A 18 -2.95 -0.62 -12.89
CA MET A 18 -1.82 -1.39 -13.41
C MET A 18 -1.83 -2.84 -12.90
N GLY A 19 -2.18 -3.04 -11.63
CA GLY A 19 -2.42 -4.38 -11.08
C GLY A 19 -3.43 -5.14 -11.94
N LEU A 20 -4.62 -4.56 -12.17
CA LEU A 20 -5.67 -5.18 -12.98
C LEU A 20 -5.22 -5.50 -14.41
N GLU A 21 -4.47 -4.59 -15.05
CA GLU A 21 -3.94 -4.83 -16.39
C GLU A 21 -2.99 -6.02 -16.45
N ILE A 22 -2.08 -6.12 -15.48
CA ILE A 22 -1.11 -7.23 -15.41
C ILE A 22 -1.85 -8.54 -15.18
N TYR A 23 -2.79 -8.57 -14.23
CA TYR A 23 -3.58 -9.76 -13.92
C TYR A 23 -4.32 -10.30 -15.16
N ASN A 24 -4.84 -9.39 -15.98
CA ASN A 24 -5.62 -9.73 -17.18
C ASN A 24 -4.77 -10.04 -18.43
N LYS A 25 -3.44 -9.94 -18.38
CA LYS A 25 -2.55 -10.25 -19.51
C LYS A 25 -1.96 -11.66 -19.37
N PRO A 26 -2.55 -12.69 -20.01
CA PRO A 26 -2.17 -14.09 -19.77
C PRO A 26 -0.75 -14.46 -20.24
N THR A 27 -0.17 -13.64 -21.12
CA THR A 27 1.20 -13.82 -21.63
C THR A 27 2.28 -13.46 -20.60
N ILE A 28 1.92 -12.74 -19.52
CA ILE A 28 2.84 -12.41 -18.43
C ILE A 28 2.90 -13.59 -17.47
N LYS A 29 4.06 -14.26 -17.42
CA LYS A 29 4.26 -15.46 -16.59
C LYS A 29 4.14 -15.18 -15.09
N TYR A 30 4.62 -14.01 -14.66
CA TYR A 30 4.63 -13.55 -13.26
C TYR A 30 3.47 -12.59 -12.95
N ARG A 31 2.33 -12.75 -13.62
CA ARG A 31 1.20 -11.82 -13.50
C ARG A 31 0.61 -11.76 -12.09
N ILE A 32 0.72 -12.82 -11.31
CA ILE A 32 0.15 -12.88 -9.96
C ILE A 32 1.03 -12.10 -8.99
N GLU A 33 2.34 -12.26 -9.11
CA GLU A 33 3.37 -11.53 -8.38
C GLU A 33 3.30 -10.04 -8.73
N GLY A 34 3.23 -9.73 -10.03
CA GLY A 34 3.06 -8.36 -10.51
C GLY A 34 1.76 -7.72 -10.02
N PHE A 35 0.63 -8.43 -10.10
CA PHE A 35 -0.63 -7.96 -9.52
C PHE A 35 -0.50 -7.69 -8.02
N SER A 36 0.10 -8.61 -7.27
CA SER A 36 0.26 -8.49 -5.81
C SER A 36 1.10 -7.27 -5.44
N PHE A 37 2.22 -7.05 -6.13
CA PHE A 37 3.07 -5.86 -5.94
C PHE A 37 2.28 -4.56 -6.13
N PHE A 38 1.54 -4.44 -7.24
CA PHE A 38 0.79 -3.23 -7.55
C PHE A 38 -0.39 -3.00 -6.59
N ILE A 39 -1.09 -4.04 -6.16
CA ILE A 39 -2.19 -3.92 -5.20
C ILE A 39 -1.68 -3.54 -3.81
N CYS A 40 -0.56 -4.12 -3.34
CA CYS A 40 0.04 -3.73 -2.07
C CYS A 40 0.48 -2.26 -2.09
N ASN A 41 1.16 -1.82 -3.14
CA ASN A 41 1.54 -0.42 -3.32
C ASN A 41 0.31 0.51 -3.37
N ALA A 42 -0.76 0.12 -4.08
CA ALA A 42 -1.99 0.91 -4.14
C ALA A 42 -2.59 1.13 -2.74
N TRP A 43 -2.72 0.06 -1.93
CA TRP A 43 -3.22 0.17 -0.56
C TRP A 43 -2.29 0.98 0.33
N GLU A 44 -0.98 0.82 0.20
CA GLU A 44 0.00 1.56 1.00
C GLU A 44 -0.12 3.06 0.78
N LEU A 45 -0.16 3.48 -0.49
CA LEU A 45 -0.28 4.89 -0.88
C LEU A 45 -1.61 5.49 -0.40
N MET A 46 -2.73 4.75 -0.54
CA MET A 46 -4.04 5.22 -0.08
C MET A 46 -4.08 5.38 1.44
N LEU A 47 -3.58 4.41 2.20
CA LEU A 47 -3.57 4.48 3.66
C LEU A 47 -2.63 5.59 4.17
N LYS A 48 -1.49 5.82 3.51
CA LYS A 48 -0.63 6.98 3.80
C LYS A 48 -1.37 8.29 3.56
N ALA A 49 -2.07 8.43 2.43
CA ALA A 49 -2.87 9.63 2.17
C ALA A 49 -3.95 9.85 3.25
N HIS A 50 -4.59 8.77 3.71
CA HIS A 50 -5.56 8.82 4.80
C HIS A 50 -4.94 9.31 6.11
N ILE A 51 -3.77 8.78 6.48
CA ILE A 51 -3.01 9.21 7.66
C ILE A 51 -2.65 10.69 7.56
N ILE A 52 -2.16 11.16 6.40
CA ILE A 52 -1.81 12.58 6.19
C ILE A 52 -3.03 13.49 6.42
N ASN A 53 -4.19 13.10 5.91
CA ASN A 53 -5.40 13.91 6.02
C ASN A 53 -5.99 13.95 7.44
N ASN A 54 -5.76 12.91 8.25
CA ASN A 54 -6.25 12.85 9.62
C ASN A 54 -5.26 13.42 10.64
N ASP A 55 -3.96 13.26 10.39
CA ASP A 55 -2.88 13.61 11.31
C ASP A 55 -1.98 14.70 10.72
N SER A 56 -0.92 14.32 9.99
CA SER A 56 -0.01 15.26 9.29
C SER A 56 0.86 14.55 8.25
N GLU A 57 1.57 15.31 7.40
CA GLU A 57 2.54 14.75 6.45
C GLU A 57 3.68 14.00 7.15
N GLU A 58 4.11 14.46 8.32
CA GLU A 58 5.19 13.83 9.11
C GLU A 58 4.79 12.47 9.67
N ALA A 59 3.49 12.21 9.86
CA ALA A 59 2.99 10.98 10.47
C ALA A 59 3.29 9.70 9.65
N ILE A 60 3.58 9.85 8.35
CA ILE A 60 3.94 8.72 7.48
C ILE A 60 5.45 8.44 7.42
N TYR A 61 6.29 9.25 8.08
CA TYR A 61 7.75 9.07 8.09
C TYR A 61 8.23 8.39 9.37
N PHE A 62 9.33 7.62 9.28
CA PHE A 62 9.93 7.05 10.48
C PHE A 62 10.59 8.13 11.34
N LYS A 63 10.47 8.02 12.66
CA LYS A 63 11.05 8.99 13.62
C LYS A 63 12.57 9.11 13.51
N ASP A 64 13.24 8.03 13.11
CA ASP A 64 14.69 7.95 12.97
C ASP A 64 15.20 8.33 11.57
N SER A 65 14.31 8.53 10.60
CA SER A 65 14.68 8.78 9.20
C SER A 65 13.59 9.55 8.46
N LYS A 66 13.94 10.75 7.97
CA LYS A 66 13.04 11.59 7.15
C LYS A 66 12.90 11.12 5.71
N ASP A 67 13.73 10.18 5.27
CA ASP A 67 13.72 9.68 3.88
C ASP A 67 12.93 8.38 3.73
N ARG A 68 12.58 7.72 4.85
CA ARG A 68 11.83 6.47 4.86
C ARG A 68 10.41 6.70 5.36
N THR A 69 9.44 6.20 4.61
CA THR A 69 8.03 6.19 5.00
C THR A 69 7.62 4.82 5.54
N ILE A 70 6.60 4.79 6.40
CA ILE A 70 6.01 3.56 6.96
C ILE A 70 5.62 2.56 5.86
N SER A 71 5.66 1.26 6.15
CA SER A 71 5.20 0.22 5.21
C SER A 71 3.68 0.09 5.19
N LEU A 72 3.15 -0.69 4.25
CA LEU A 72 1.74 -1.10 4.21
C LEU A 72 1.31 -1.71 5.55
N GLU A 73 2.12 -2.61 6.12
CA GLU A 73 1.80 -3.24 7.40
C GLU A 73 1.64 -2.19 8.50
N ASN A 74 2.62 -1.29 8.66
CA ASN A 74 2.54 -0.22 9.65
C ASN A 74 1.35 0.73 9.39
N ALA A 75 1.06 1.06 8.13
CA ALA A 75 -0.09 1.90 7.78
C ALA A 75 -1.42 1.22 8.14
N VAL A 76 -1.54 -0.10 7.90
CA VAL A 76 -2.70 -0.89 8.30
C VAL A 76 -2.86 -0.93 9.83
N GLU A 77 -1.77 -1.10 10.58
CA GLU A 77 -1.83 -1.10 12.04
C GLU A 77 -2.25 0.26 12.62
N THR A 78 -1.77 1.36 12.02
CA THR A 78 -2.14 2.72 12.41
C THR A 78 -3.62 3.00 12.14
N VAL A 79 -4.13 2.66 10.95
CA VAL A 79 -5.53 2.95 10.56
C VAL A 79 -6.53 1.97 11.19
N PHE A 80 -6.13 0.71 11.38
CA PHE A 80 -6.99 -0.36 11.93
C PHE A 80 -6.39 -0.98 13.20
N PRO A 81 -6.50 -0.29 14.36
CA PRO A 81 -5.84 -0.71 15.60
C PRO A 81 -6.42 -2.00 16.21
N ASP A 82 -7.66 -2.37 15.88
CA ASP A 82 -8.26 -3.64 16.30
C ASP A 82 -7.66 -4.83 15.54
N LYS A 83 -6.88 -5.66 16.26
CA LYS A 83 -6.24 -6.88 15.73
C LYS A 83 -7.25 -7.95 15.27
N HIS A 84 -8.48 -7.92 15.78
CA HIS A 84 -9.49 -8.92 15.46
C HIS A 84 -10.40 -8.52 14.29
N GLY A 85 -10.35 -7.25 13.88
CA GLY A 85 -11.10 -6.70 12.75
C GLY A 85 -10.85 -7.46 11.44
N SER A 86 -11.93 -7.77 10.73
CA SER A 86 -11.89 -8.51 9.46
C SER A 86 -11.08 -7.79 8.38
N LEU A 87 -11.20 -6.46 8.30
CA LEU A 87 -10.45 -5.62 7.37
C LEU A 87 -8.95 -5.66 7.65
N ARG A 88 -8.53 -5.49 8.91
CA ARG A 88 -7.11 -5.58 9.30
C ARG A 88 -6.53 -6.94 8.90
N LYS A 89 -7.21 -8.03 9.25
CA LYS A 89 -6.77 -9.38 8.88
C LYS A 89 -6.63 -9.58 7.37
N THR A 90 -7.52 -8.97 6.59
CA THR A 90 -7.47 -9.06 5.11
C THR A 90 -6.29 -8.28 4.55
N LEU A 91 -6.08 -7.05 5.02
CA LEU A 91 -4.98 -6.20 4.57
C LEU A 91 -3.60 -6.70 5.05
N SER A 92 -3.50 -7.24 6.26
CA SER A 92 -2.25 -7.86 6.74
C SER A 92 -1.86 -9.10 5.91
N LYS A 93 -2.83 -9.85 5.39
CA LYS A 93 -2.55 -10.94 4.45
C LYS A 93 -2.01 -10.43 3.11
N LEU A 94 -2.46 -9.25 2.66
CA LEU A 94 -1.92 -8.61 1.47
C LEU A 94 -0.45 -8.21 1.67
N SER A 95 -0.09 -7.62 2.82
CA SER A 95 1.31 -7.32 3.14
C SER A 95 2.22 -8.56 3.07
N ASN A 96 1.73 -9.72 3.53
CA ASN A 96 2.50 -10.97 3.46
C ASN A 96 2.67 -11.50 2.02
N LEU A 97 1.73 -11.21 1.11
CA LEU A 97 1.84 -11.59 -0.30
C LEU A 97 2.98 -10.85 -1.00
N GLU A 98 3.23 -9.59 -0.63
CA GLU A 98 4.35 -8.81 -1.16
C GLU A 98 5.70 -9.45 -0.80
N THR A 99 5.90 -9.79 0.48
CA THR A 99 7.13 -10.46 0.95
C THR A 99 7.34 -11.80 0.24
N LEU A 100 6.26 -12.59 0.07
CA LEU A 100 6.35 -13.89 -0.58
C LEU A 100 6.68 -13.77 -2.08
N ALA A 101 6.05 -12.82 -2.78
CA ALA A 101 6.27 -12.56 -4.20
C ALA A 101 7.70 -12.08 -4.51
N LEU A 102 8.38 -11.43 -3.56
CA LEU A 102 9.77 -11.00 -3.72
C LEU A 102 10.80 -12.12 -3.47
N THR A 103 10.40 -13.23 -2.84
CA THR A 103 11.28 -14.35 -2.48
C THR A 103 11.24 -15.54 -3.45
N LEU A 104 10.37 -15.50 -4.46
CA LEU A 104 10.18 -16.55 -5.48
C LEU A 104 10.54 -16.02 -6.88
#